data_AF-A0A915HFQ6-F1
#
_entry.id   AF-A0A915HFQ6-F1
#
_cell.length_a   1.000
_cell.length_b   1.000
_cell.length_c   1.000
_cell.angle_alpha   90.00
_cell.angle_beta   90.00
_cell.angle_gamma   90.00
#
_symmetry.space_group_name_H-M   'P 1'
#
loop_
_entity.id
_entity.type
_entity.pdbx_description
1 polymer ?
#
loop_
_entity_poly.entity_id
_entity_poly.type
_entity_poly.pdbx_seq_one_letter_code
_entity_poly.pdbx_strand_id
1 'polypeptide(L)'
;MNLQSDSHWDSVTVLKKKAPKPSELRTQQAINQAQRSGQQIDTSKKFNAATNRQHQTTKNVAQLDRETEELHHKDVGLDVGRLIQQGRATKNWTQNDLAKQICEKQSIINEYESGKAVANQQILSKLERALGIRLRGKEKGQPLPVRGAPKKDEKK
;
A
#
# COMPACT_ATOMS: atom_id res chain seq x y z
N MET A 1 -46.05 -46.31 21.78
CA MET A 1 -45.02 -46.46 20.73
C MET A 1 -45.06 -45.19 19.88
N ASN A 2 -44.08 -44.30 20.05
CA ASN A 2 -43.97 -43.09 19.22
C ASN A 2 -42.67 -43.24 18.41
N LEU A 3 -42.81 -43.58 17.13
CA LEU A 3 -41.70 -43.83 16.21
C LEU A 3 -40.97 -42.51 15.91
N GLN A 4 -39.69 -42.45 16.24
CA GLN A 4 -38.75 -41.51 15.63
C GLN A 4 -38.81 -41.63 14.10
N SER A 5 -39.20 -40.55 13.42
CA SER A 5 -39.01 -40.40 11.97
C SER A 5 -37.77 -39.53 11.72
N ASP A 6 -36.64 -40.19 11.56
CA ASP A 6 -35.35 -39.67 11.12
C ASP A 6 -35.50 -38.91 9.78
N SER A 7 -35.56 -37.58 9.84
CA SER A 7 -35.49 -36.72 8.67
C SER A 7 -34.03 -36.36 8.40
N HIS A 8 -33.24 -37.33 7.93
CA HIS A 8 -31.82 -37.17 7.61
C HIS A 8 -31.56 -36.80 6.13
N TRP A 9 -32.51 -36.18 5.43
CA TRP A 9 -32.43 -36.01 3.97
C TRP A 9 -31.81 -34.71 3.44
N ASP A 10 -31.29 -33.84 4.31
CA ASP A 10 -30.62 -32.59 3.88
C ASP A 10 -29.21 -32.41 4.48
N SER A 11 -28.60 -33.51 4.91
CA SER A 11 -27.21 -33.56 5.35
C SER A 11 -26.31 -33.71 4.12
N VAL A 12 -26.00 -32.60 3.45
CA VAL A 12 -24.90 -32.57 2.46
C VAL A 12 -23.61 -32.95 3.19
N THR A 13 -23.17 -34.19 3.02
CA THR A 13 -21.93 -34.70 3.58
C THR A 13 -20.75 -33.94 2.95
N VAL A 14 -20.32 -32.85 3.58
CA VAL A 14 -19.14 -32.11 3.15
C VAL A 14 -17.91 -32.95 3.49
N LEU A 15 -17.45 -33.76 2.53
CA LEU A 15 -16.36 -34.73 2.71
C LEU A 15 -14.99 -34.11 3.08
N LYS A 16 -14.78 -32.80 2.92
CA LYS A 16 -13.59 -32.10 3.43
C LYS A 16 -13.75 -30.58 3.37
N LYS A 17 -13.70 -29.89 4.51
CA LYS A 17 -13.46 -28.44 4.56
C LYS A 17 -11.99 -28.18 4.20
N LYS A 18 -11.72 -27.37 3.18
CA LYS A 18 -10.36 -26.92 2.85
C LYS A 18 -9.80 -26.13 4.04
N ALA A 19 -8.54 -26.37 4.37
CA ALA A 19 -7.86 -25.61 5.41
C ALA A 19 -7.84 -24.11 5.04
N PRO A 20 -8.09 -23.21 6.01
CA PRO A 20 -8.08 -21.77 5.75
C PRO A 20 -6.68 -21.30 5.33
N LYS A 21 -6.63 -20.31 4.45
CA LYS A 21 -5.35 -19.74 3.97
C LYS A 21 -4.67 -18.95 5.10
N PRO A 22 -3.33 -18.85 5.13
CA PRO A 22 -2.61 -18.07 6.14
C PRO A 22 -2.99 -16.58 6.20
N SER A 23 -3.48 -16.00 5.10
CA SER A 23 -4.01 -14.63 5.08
C SER A 23 -5.33 -14.49 5.83
N GLU A 24 -6.16 -15.53 5.78
CA GLU A 24 -7.50 -15.57 6.39
C GLU A 24 -7.40 -15.78 7.90
N LEU A 25 -6.45 -16.62 8.34
CA LEU A 25 -6.12 -16.83 9.76
C LEU A 25 -5.59 -15.58 10.47
N ARG A 26 -5.03 -14.61 9.73
CA ARG A 26 -4.54 -13.33 10.28
C ARG A 26 -5.60 -12.24 10.33
N THR A 27 -6.83 -12.51 9.90
CA THR A 27 -7.91 -11.53 9.94
C THR A 27 -8.38 -11.29 11.37
N GLN A 28 -8.87 -10.07 11.66
CA GLN A 28 -9.36 -9.73 13.00
C GLN A 28 -10.51 -10.66 13.44
N GLN A 29 -11.36 -11.06 12.50
CA GLN A 29 -12.46 -11.99 12.75
C GLN A 29 -11.96 -13.38 13.17
N ALA A 30 -10.98 -13.92 12.43
CA ALA A 30 -10.38 -15.22 12.76
C ALA A 30 -9.64 -15.19 14.11
N ILE A 31 -8.90 -14.12 14.40
CA ILE A 31 -8.20 -13.94 15.69
C ILE A 31 -9.21 -13.87 16.84
N ASN A 32 -10.29 -13.07 16.70
CA ASN A 32 -11.31 -12.94 17.73
C ASN A 32 -12.05 -14.26 17.98
N GLN A 33 -12.31 -15.06 16.93
CA GLN A 33 -12.91 -16.38 17.06
C GLN A 33 -11.96 -17.35 17.78
N ALA A 34 -10.68 -17.38 17.40
CA ALA A 34 -9.66 -18.19 18.05
C ALA A 34 -9.57 -17.87 19.55
N GLN A 35 -9.57 -16.57 19.92
CA GLN A 35 -9.58 -16.12 21.32
C GLN A 35 -10.78 -16.63 22.12
N ARG A 36 -11.98 -16.57 21.55
CA ARG A 36 -13.22 -17.03 22.21
C ARG A 36 -13.27 -18.54 22.38
N SER A 37 -12.73 -19.27 21.40
CA SER A 37 -12.71 -20.74 21.39
C SER A 37 -11.55 -21.35 22.17
N GLY A 38 -10.65 -20.52 22.74
CA GLY A 38 -9.46 -21.00 23.46
C GLY A 38 -8.41 -21.65 22.57
N GLN A 39 -8.44 -21.39 21.25
CA GLN A 39 -7.44 -21.90 20.32
C GLN A 39 -6.09 -21.19 20.52
N GLN A 40 -4.99 -21.90 20.28
CA GLN A 40 -3.65 -21.35 20.39
C GLN A 40 -3.42 -20.21 19.40
N ILE A 41 -2.89 -19.08 19.89
CA ILE A 41 -2.56 -17.89 19.09
C ILE A 41 -1.06 -17.65 19.21
N ASP A 42 -0.38 -17.63 18.08
CA ASP A 42 1.03 -17.23 18.01
C ASP A 42 1.14 -15.70 17.93
N THR A 43 2.00 -15.12 18.77
CA THR A 43 2.29 -13.68 18.75
C THR A 43 3.77 -13.46 18.50
N SER A 44 4.09 -12.73 17.44
CA SER A 44 5.47 -12.33 17.12
C SER A 44 5.58 -10.80 17.03
N LYS A 45 6.69 -10.26 17.57
CA LYS A 45 7.02 -8.85 17.43
C LYS A 45 7.48 -8.57 16.00
N LYS A 46 6.90 -7.54 15.36
CA LYS A 46 7.32 -7.14 14.01
C LYS A 46 8.74 -6.57 14.03
N PHE A 47 9.52 -6.88 13.00
CA PHE A 47 10.79 -6.21 12.74
C PHE A 47 10.54 -4.70 12.55
N ASN A 48 11.35 -3.85 13.20
CA ASN A 48 11.13 -2.40 13.30
C ASN A 48 9.79 -1.99 13.96
N ALA A 49 9.20 -2.83 14.83
CA ALA A 49 8.10 -2.39 15.68
C ALA A 49 8.57 -1.28 16.64
N ALA A 50 7.70 -0.30 16.88
CA ALA A 50 7.94 0.84 17.78
C ALA A 50 9.10 1.78 17.38
N THR A 51 9.44 1.86 16.09
CA THR A 51 10.32 2.90 15.54
C THR A 51 9.59 3.78 14.52
N ASN A 52 10.02 5.04 14.39
CA ASN A 52 9.47 6.05 13.49
C ASN A 52 10.42 6.43 12.35
N ARG A 53 11.26 5.48 11.89
CA ARG A 53 12.23 5.73 10.83
C ARG A 53 11.55 6.23 9.55
N GLN A 54 11.78 7.51 9.20
CA GLN A 54 11.14 8.17 8.05
C GLN A 54 11.71 7.73 6.70
N HIS A 55 13.00 7.42 6.62
CA HIS A 55 13.65 6.97 5.39
C HIS A 55 13.89 5.47 5.44
N GLN A 56 13.11 4.72 4.66
CA GLN A 56 13.25 3.28 4.49
C GLN A 56 13.76 2.95 3.10
N THR A 57 14.49 1.85 2.99
CA THR A 57 14.96 1.35 1.70
C THR A 57 13.76 0.91 0.87
N THR A 58 13.73 1.31 -0.40
CA THR A 58 12.62 1.02 -1.31
C THR A 58 12.68 -0.41 -1.87
N LYS A 59 13.89 -0.98 -1.93
CA LYS A 59 14.17 -2.35 -2.39
C LYS A 59 14.62 -3.24 -1.24
N ASN A 60 14.54 -4.55 -1.44
CA ASN A 60 15.05 -5.54 -0.49
C ASN A 60 16.58 -5.57 -0.53
N VAL A 61 17.22 -5.10 0.54
CA VAL A 61 18.68 -4.98 0.61
C VAL A 61 19.38 -6.33 0.48
N ALA A 62 18.80 -7.41 1.01
CA ALA A 62 19.37 -8.75 0.90
C ALA A 62 19.31 -9.31 -0.54
N GLN A 63 18.38 -8.82 -1.36
CA GLN A 63 18.35 -9.15 -2.78
C GLN A 63 19.42 -8.36 -3.54
N LEU A 64 19.56 -7.06 -3.24
CA LEU A 64 20.59 -6.20 -3.83
C LEU A 64 22.00 -6.68 -3.54
N ASP A 65 22.25 -7.20 -2.34
CA ASP A 65 23.55 -7.75 -1.93
C ASP A 65 23.93 -9.03 -2.70
N ARG A 66 22.94 -9.80 -3.15
CA ARG A 66 23.15 -11.03 -3.93
C ARG A 66 23.20 -10.78 -5.44
N GLU A 67 22.73 -9.62 -5.90
CA GLU A 67 22.64 -9.28 -7.31
C GLU A 67 24.01 -8.74 -7.76
N THR A 68 24.72 -9.52 -8.59
CA THR A 68 26.08 -9.20 -9.06
C THR A 68 26.12 -8.62 -10.47
N GLU A 69 24.96 -8.45 -11.11
CA GLU A 69 24.81 -7.88 -12.47
C GLU A 69 24.39 -6.40 -12.44
N GLU A 70 24.36 -5.74 -13.61
CA GLU A 70 24.13 -4.30 -13.75
C GLU A 70 22.70 -3.89 -13.34
N LEU A 71 22.60 -3.15 -12.22
CA LEU A 71 21.32 -2.75 -11.62
C LEU A 71 20.73 -1.52 -12.32
N HIS A 72 19.88 -1.73 -13.33
CA HIS A 72 19.12 -0.64 -13.93
C HIS A 72 17.93 -0.21 -13.04
N HIS A 73 17.84 1.08 -12.72
CA HIS A 73 16.73 1.64 -11.96
C HIS A 73 15.74 2.35 -12.88
N LYS A 74 14.44 2.08 -12.69
CA LYS A 74 13.39 2.83 -13.38
C LYS A 74 13.21 4.19 -12.70
N ASP A 75 13.45 5.24 -13.47
CA ASP A 75 13.21 6.60 -13.05
C ASP A 75 11.71 6.96 -13.13
N VAL A 76 11.33 8.05 -12.46
CA VAL A 76 9.93 8.51 -12.43
C VAL A 76 9.42 8.99 -13.80
N GLY A 77 10.35 9.41 -14.67
CA GLY A 77 10.05 9.96 -15.99
C GLY A 77 9.62 11.42 -15.97
N LEU A 78 9.80 12.10 -17.10
CA LEU A 78 9.55 13.55 -17.24
C LEU A 78 8.07 13.93 -17.08
N ASP A 79 7.14 13.04 -17.42
CA ASP A 79 5.71 13.29 -17.31
C ASP A 79 5.28 13.58 -15.87
N VAL A 80 5.83 12.81 -14.92
CA VAL A 80 5.57 13.00 -13.49
C VAL A 80 6.18 14.31 -13.00
N GLY A 81 7.38 14.64 -13.46
CA GLY A 81 8.03 15.91 -13.15
C GLY A 81 7.20 17.12 -13.58
N ARG A 82 6.63 17.09 -14.80
CA ARG A 82 5.73 18.15 -15.30
C ARG A 82 4.46 18.29 -14.45
N LEU A 83 3.84 17.17 -14.05
CA LEU A 83 2.66 17.20 -13.17
C LEU A 83 2.96 17.81 -11.81
N ILE A 84 4.15 17.53 -11.25
CA ILE A 84 4.58 18.13 -9.97
C ILE A 84 4.74 19.65 -10.13
N GLN A 85 5.38 20.11 -11.20
CA GLN A 85 5.55 21.54 -11.49
C GLN A 85 4.20 22.24 -11.67
N GLN A 86 3.27 21.63 -12.42
CA GLN A 86 1.91 22.16 -12.59
C GLN A 86 1.17 22.26 -11.25
N GLY A 87 1.20 21.20 -10.44
CA GLY A 87 0.57 21.21 -9.11
C GLY A 87 1.13 22.29 -8.18
N ARG A 88 2.43 22.60 -8.29
CA ARG A 88 3.06 23.70 -7.55
C ARG A 88 2.59 25.06 -8.04
N ALA A 89 2.54 25.26 -9.36
CA ALA A 89 2.12 26.50 -9.96
C ALA A 89 0.66 26.83 -9.58
N THR A 90 -0.25 25.84 -9.62
CA THR A 90 -1.65 26.02 -9.18
C THR A 90 -1.76 26.44 -7.72
N LYS A 91 -0.83 26.04 -6.87
CA LYS A 91 -0.81 26.38 -5.43
C LYS A 91 0.11 27.56 -5.09
N ASN A 92 0.75 28.17 -6.08
CA ASN A 92 1.75 29.23 -5.91
C ASN A 92 2.89 28.85 -4.94
N TRP A 93 3.36 27.60 -4.98
CA TRP A 93 4.42 27.12 -4.09
C TRP A 93 5.81 27.18 -4.75
N THR A 94 6.83 27.61 -3.99
CA THR A 94 8.24 27.46 -4.37
C THR A 94 8.75 26.06 -4.04
N GLN A 95 9.84 25.59 -4.66
CA GLN A 95 10.35 24.22 -4.45
C GLN A 95 10.67 23.99 -2.97
N ASN A 96 11.12 25.05 -2.30
CA ASN A 96 11.36 25.08 -0.87
C ASN A 96 10.07 24.89 -0.05
N ASP A 97 8.96 25.53 -0.44
CA ASP A 97 7.67 25.38 0.26
C ASP A 97 7.12 23.97 0.13
N LEU A 98 7.20 23.38 -1.07
CA LEU A 98 6.81 21.98 -1.28
C LEU A 98 7.69 21.04 -0.44
N ALA A 99 9.01 21.27 -0.44
CA ALA A 99 9.98 20.48 0.33
C ALA A 99 9.68 20.53 1.84
N LYS A 100 9.40 21.72 2.38
CA LYS A 100 8.96 21.92 3.77
C LYS A 100 7.67 21.14 4.07
N GLN A 101 6.69 21.22 3.18
CA GLN A 101 5.39 20.56 3.37
C GLN A 101 5.48 19.03 3.38
N ILE A 102 6.39 18.43 2.61
CA ILE A 102 6.60 16.97 2.60
C ILE A 102 7.71 16.50 3.55
N CYS A 103 8.38 17.45 4.23
CA CYS A 103 9.55 17.23 5.08
C CYS A 103 10.66 16.47 4.34
N GLU A 104 11.02 16.92 3.15
CA GLU A 104 12.14 16.41 2.36
C GLU A 104 13.09 17.56 1.97
N LYS A 105 14.26 17.22 1.43
CA LYS A 105 15.21 18.25 0.94
C LYS A 105 14.77 18.81 -0.41
N GLN A 106 15.07 20.09 -0.65
CA GLN A 106 14.78 20.76 -1.92
C GLN A 106 15.47 20.09 -3.13
N SER A 107 16.69 19.56 -2.94
CA SER A 107 17.39 18.79 -3.99
C SER A 107 16.55 17.61 -4.49
N ILE A 108 15.91 16.89 -3.57
CA ILE A 108 15.07 15.75 -3.91
C ILE A 108 13.89 16.21 -4.78
N ILE A 109 13.21 17.30 -4.41
CA ILE A 109 12.13 17.86 -5.24
C ILE A 109 12.62 18.17 -6.66
N ASN A 110 13.79 18.79 -6.79
CA ASN A 110 14.38 19.11 -8.09
C ASN A 110 14.68 17.84 -8.94
N GLU A 111 15.19 16.79 -8.31
CA GLU A 111 15.44 15.50 -8.97
C GLU A 111 14.13 14.83 -9.45
N TYR A 112 13.04 14.96 -8.69
CA TYR A 112 11.73 14.47 -9.08
C TYR A 112 11.09 15.32 -10.20
N GLU A 113 11.24 16.64 -10.14
CA GLU A 113 10.75 17.56 -11.20
C GLU A 113 11.51 17.41 -12.51
N SER A 114 12.79 17.05 -12.45
CA SER A 114 13.62 16.74 -13.63
C SER A 114 13.45 15.30 -14.13
N GLY A 115 12.69 14.46 -13.41
CA GLY A 115 12.37 13.09 -13.82
C GLY A 115 13.51 12.08 -13.67
N LYS A 116 14.66 12.48 -13.10
CA LYS A 116 15.86 11.65 -12.91
C LYS A 116 15.87 10.87 -11.59
N ALA A 117 14.93 11.17 -10.69
CA ALA A 117 14.88 10.51 -9.39
C ALA A 117 14.47 9.03 -9.52
N VAL A 118 15.07 8.19 -8.67
CA VAL A 118 14.62 6.81 -8.48
C VAL A 118 13.26 6.83 -7.78
N ALA A 119 12.29 6.09 -8.33
CA ALA A 119 10.92 6.10 -7.83
C ALA A 119 10.80 5.56 -6.39
N ASN A 120 10.63 6.45 -5.40
CA ASN A 120 10.29 6.09 -4.02
C ASN A 120 8.79 6.29 -3.75
N GLN A 121 8.10 5.18 -3.46
CA GLN A 121 6.65 5.18 -3.22
C GLN A 121 6.23 6.04 -2.02
N GLN A 122 7.08 6.20 -1.00
CA GLN A 122 6.78 7.03 0.16
C GLN A 122 6.78 8.51 -0.21
N ILE A 123 7.82 8.97 -0.93
CA ILE A 123 7.95 10.36 -1.39
C ILE A 123 6.83 10.69 -2.37
N LEU A 124 6.56 9.81 -3.34
CA LEU A 124 5.46 9.98 -4.28
C LEU A 124 4.10 10.09 -3.57
N SER A 125 3.86 9.26 -2.54
CA SER A 125 2.62 9.34 -1.75
C SER A 125 2.51 10.62 -0.91
N LYS A 126 3.63 11.24 -0.52
CA LYS A 126 3.62 12.55 0.15
C LYS A 126 3.33 13.66 -0.85
N LEU A 127 3.98 13.63 -2.02
CA LEU A 127 3.77 14.59 -3.12
C LEU A 127 2.32 14.59 -3.62
N GLU A 128 1.74 13.40 -3.84
CA GLU A 128 0.34 13.27 -4.27
C GLU A 128 -0.63 13.91 -3.29
N ARG A 129 -0.41 13.73 -1.98
CA ARG A 129 -1.26 14.32 -0.93
C ARG A 129 -1.04 15.83 -0.81
N ALA A 130 0.20 16.29 -0.90
CA ALA A 130 0.53 17.71 -0.80
C ALA A 130 -0.02 18.50 -1.99
N LEU A 131 0.07 17.94 -3.21
CA LEU A 131 -0.39 18.59 -4.43
C LEU A 131 -1.87 18.31 -4.74
N GLY A 132 -2.45 17.22 -4.23
CA GLY A 132 -3.83 16.82 -4.51
C GLY A 132 -4.01 16.23 -5.91
N ILE A 133 -2.94 15.75 -6.53
CA ILE A 133 -2.92 15.17 -7.88
C ILE A 133 -2.31 13.79 -7.80
N ARG A 134 -2.82 12.85 -8.59
CA ARG A 134 -2.27 11.50 -8.66
C ARG A 134 -1.07 11.44 -9.61
N LEU A 135 0.05 10.96 -9.12
CA LEU A 135 1.34 10.93 -9.84
C LEU A 135 1.69 9.51 -10.32
N ARG A 136 0.91 8.51 -9.92
CA ARG A 136 1.14 7.08 -10.18
C ARG A 136 -0.05 6.40 -10.86
N GLY A 137 0.21 5.23 -11.44
CA GLY A 137 -0.82 4.38 -12.06
C GLY A 137 -1.21 4.82 -13.47
N LYS A 138 -2.38 4.37 -13.93
CA LYS A 138 -2.92 4.66 -15.27
C LYS A 138 -3.57 6.05 -15.36
N GLU A 139 -4.23 6.49 -14.29
CA GLU A 139 -4.89 7.81 -14.23
C GLU A 139 -3.94 8.81 -13.55
N LYS A 140 -2.81 9.13 -14.20
CA LYS A 140 -1.90 10.19 -13.76
C LYS A 140 -2.48 11.56 -14.13
N GLY A 141 -2.25 12.57 -13.30
CA GLY A 141 -2.75 13.93 -13.52
C GLY A 141 -4.19 14.17 -13.06
N GLN A 142 -4.94 13.13 -12.69
CA GLN A 142 -6.27 13.27 -12.10
C GLN A 142 -6.18 13.80 -10.66
N PRO A 143 -7.19 14.53 -10.17
CA PRO A 143 -7.24 14.95 -8.78
C PRO A 143 -7.28 13.72 -7.87
N LEU A 144 -6.54 13.77 -6.76
CA LEU A 144 -6.50 12.68 -5.80
C LEU A 144 -7.87 12.60 -5.09
N PRO A 145 -8.54 11.43 -5.07
CA PRO A 145 -9.80 11.29 -4.35
C PRO A 145 -9.58 11.55 -2.87
N VAL A 146 -10.50 12.29 -2.25
CA VAL A 146 -10.48 12.56 -0.81
C VAL A 146 -10.48 11.22 -0.06
N ARG A 147 -9.58 11.08 0.91
CA ARG A 147 -9.42 9.85 1.69
C ARG A 147 -10.75 9.49 2.36
N GLY A 148 -11.41 8.42 1.89
CA GLY A 148 -12.72 7.98 2.37
C GLY A 148 -13.88 8.18 1.38
N ALA A 149 -13.64 8.74 0.20
CA ALA A 149 -14.65 8.76 -0.85
C ALA A 149 -14.99 7.32 -1.29
N PRO A 150 -16.28 6.97 -1.45
CA PRO A 150 -16.67 5.66 -1.94
C PRO A 150 -16.03 5.44 -3.30
N LYS A 151 -15.38 4.28 -3.48
CA LYS A 151 -14.90 3.86 -4.81
C LYS A 151 -16.13 3.81 -5.71
N LYS A 152 -16.18 4.67 -6.74
CA LYS A 152 -17.11 4.45 -7.84
C LYS A 152 -16.62 3.21 -8.55
N ASP A 153 -17.20 2.07 -8.22
CA ASP A 153 -17.03 0.84 -8.99
C ASP A 153 -17.63 1.10 -10.37
N GLU A 154 -16.79 1.48 -11.31
CA GLU A 154 -17.14 1.51 -12.73
C GLU A 154 -17.21 0.05 -13.19
N LYS A 155 -18.39 -0.55 -13.01
CA LYS A 155 -18.76 -1.82 -13.65
C LYS A 155 -18.68 -1.62 -15.15
N LYS A 156 -17.79 -2.38 -15.79
CA LYS A 156 -17.90 -2.74 -17.20
C LYS A 156 -18.16 -4.23 -17.29
#